data_AF-A0A097A4U8-F1
#
_entry.id   AF-A0A097A4U8-F1
#
_cell.length_a   1.000
_cell.length_b   1.000
_cell.length_c   1.000
_cell.angle_alpha   90.00
_cell.angle_beta   90.00
_cell.angle_gamma   90.00
#
_symmetry.space_group_name_H-M   'P 1'
#
loop_
_entity.id
_entity.type
_entity.pdbx_description
1 polymer ?
#
loop_
_entity_poly.entity_id
_entity_poly.type
_entity_poly.pdbx_seq_one_letter_code
_entity_poly.pdbx_strand_id
1 'polypeptide(L)'
;RHGNKGVISKIVPVEDMPYTADGVPMDVVLNPLGVPSRMNVGQILETHLGWAAKGLGQKIGQLLKAQSQIADLRKALGLIYNSSGKPEDLDGLSDAEVIDLCQHLEKGVPFATPVFDGATEGEIKAMLELAGLPRSGQIHLHDGRTGDAFDRAVTVGYMHMLKLHHLVDDKMHARSTGPYSLVTQQPLGGKAQFGGQRS
;
A
#
# COMPACT_ATOMS: atom_id res chain seq x y z
N ARG A 1 7.32 3.75 2.65
CA ARG A 1 8.27 3.06 3.60
C ARG A 1 8.71 3.90 4.83
N HIS A 2 7.83 4.67 5.45
CA HIS A 2 8.19 5.90 6.21
C HIS A 2 8.45 5.73 7.71
N GLY A 3 9.22 4.70 8.09
CA GLY A 3 9.59 4.45 9.50
C GLY A 3 8.45 3.99 10.40
N ASN A 4 7.23 3.82 9.87
CA ASN A 4 6.11 3.25 10.61
C ASN A 4 6.29 1.75 10.78
N LYS A 5 6.20 1.31 12.03
CA LYS A 5 6.17 -0.10 12.41
C LYS A 5 4.92 -0.34 13.25
N GLY A 6 4.34 -1.52 13.10
CA GLY A 6 3.19 -1.97 13.84
C GLY A 6 3.27 -3.48 14.06
N VAL A 7 2.47 -3.98 15.00
CA VAL A 7 2.25 -5.41 15.21
C VAL A 7 0.82 -5.70 14.76
N ILE A 8 0.61 -6.78 14.01
CA ILE A 8 -0.74 -7.21 13.63
C ILE A 8 -1.48 -7.59 14.92
N SER A 9 -2.54 -6.85 15.24
CA SER A 9 -3.31 -7.05 16.48
C SER A 9 -4.48 -8.00 16.30
N LYS A 10 -5.14 -7.98 15.13
CA LYS A 10 -6.30 -8.82 14.81
C LYS A 10 -6.32 -9.13 13.32
N ILE A 11 -6.68 -10.37 12.98
CA ILE A 11 -7.09 -10.77 11.64
C ILE A 11 -8.60 -10.93 11.69
N VAL A 12 -9.32 -10.25 10.80
CA VAL A 12 -10.78 -10.29 10.73
C VAL A 12 -11.21 -10.94 9.41
N PRO A 13 -12.42 -11.53 9.36
CA PRO A 13 -13.02 -11.96 8.10
C PRO A 13 -13.18 -10.80 7.11
N VAL A 14 -13.29 -11.10 5.82
CA VAL A 14 -13.38 -10.10 4.76
C VAL A 14 -14.69 -9.31 4.82
N GLU A 15 -15.77 -9.96 5.23
CA GLU A 15 -17.10 -9.38 5.45
C GLU A 15 -17.13 -8.35 6.58
N ASP A 16 -16.18 -8.43 7.52
CA ASP A 16 -16.05 -7.50 8.64
C ASP A 16 -15.24 -6.24 8.28
N MET A 17 -14.57 -6.24 7.11
CA MET A 17 -13.69 -5.14 6.71
C MET A 17 -14.51 -3.98 6.12
N PRO A 18 -14.08 -2.74 6.34
CA PRO A 18 -14.66 -1.61 5.63
C PRO A 18 -14.54 -1.78 4.12
N TYR A 19 -15.55 -1.36 3.37
CA TYR A 19 -15.59 -1.54 1.93
C TYR A 19 -15.98 -0.26 1.19
N THR A 20 -15.56 -0.15 -0.08
CA THR A 20 -15.91 0.96 -0.97
C THR A 20 -17.34 0.84 -1.48
N ALA A 21 -17.89 1.89 -2.10
CA ALA A 21 -19.22 1.83 -2.74
C ALA A 21 -19.34 0.70 -3.79
N ASP A 22 -18.23 0.31 -4.41
CA ASP A 22 -18.16 -0.80 -5.38
C ASP A 22 -18.09 -2.19 -4.71
N GLY A 23 -18.17 -2.27 -3.38
CA GLY A 23 -18.10 -3.52 -2.63
C GLY A 23 -16.67 -4.05 -2.41
N VAL A 24 -15.63 -3.28 -2.73
CA VAL A 24 -14.24 -3.72 -2.56
C VAL A 24 -13.81 -3.54 -1.10
N PRO A 25 -13.49 -4.63 -0.37
CA PRO A 25 -13.06 -4.56 1.01
C PRO A 25 -11.63 -4.02 1.11
N MET A 26 -11.32 -3.34 2.22
CA MET A 26 -9.96 -2.93 2.55
C MET A 26 -9.13 -4.13 3.01
N ASP A 27 -7.82 -4.15 2.70
CA ASP A 27 -6.92 -5.21 3.16
C ASP A 27 -6.35 -4.94 4.56
N VAL A 28 -6.04 -3.67 4.86
CA VAL A 28 -5.39 -3.25 6.11
C VAL A 28 -5.94 -1.90 6.57
N VAL A 29 -6.25 -1.80 7.87
CA VAL A 29 -6.65 -0.55 8.52
C VAL A 29 -5.51 -0.03 9.38
N LEU A 30 -5.12 1.22 9.17
CA LEU A 30 -4.05 1.90 9.93
C LEU A 30 -4.63 3.04 10.77
N ASN A 31 -4.05 3.24 11.97
CA ASN A 31 -4.44 4.33 12.84
C ASN A 31 -3.88 5.68 12.33
N PRO A 32 -4.72 6.69 12.03
CA PRO A 32 -4.26 7.97 11.50
C PRO A 32 -3.44 8.79 12.52
N LEU A 33 -3.59 8.54 13.83
CA LEU A 33 -2.88 9.29 14.88
C LEU A 33 -1.35 9.08 14.85
N GLY A 34 -0.89 8.00 14.21
CA GLY A 34 0.54 7.73 14.02
C GLY A 34 1.21 8.67 13.02
N VAL A 35 0.44 9.37 12.18
CA VAL A 35 0.99 10.22 11.11
C VAL A 35 1.43 11.60 11.62
N PRO A 36 0.57 12.39 12.31
CA PRO A 36 0.95 13.73 12.76
C PRO A 36 2.07 13.68 13.79
N SER A 37 2.01 12.71 14.72
CA SER A 37 2.98 12.58 15.81
C SER A 37 4.41 12.29 15.35
N ARG A 38 4.58 11.62 14.20
CA ARG A 38 5.89 11.28 13.62
C ARG A 38 6.28 12.18 12.46
N MET A 39 5.43 13.14 12.11
CA MET A 39 5.60 14.06 10.97
C MET A 39 5.95 13.35 9.65
N ASN A 40 5.44 12.15 9.43
CA ASN A 40 5.75 11.34 8.24
C ASN A 40 4.63 11.43 7.20
N VAL A 41 4.45 12.64 6.66
CA VAL A 41 3.48 12.98 5.61
C VAL A 41 3.68 12.14 4.34
N GLY A 42 4.93 11.74 4.06
CA GLY A 42 5.26 10.91 2.89
C GLY A 42 4.44 9.61 2.79
N GLN A 43 3.96 9.06 3.90
CA GLN A 43 3.09 7.87 3.85
C GLN A 43 1.72 8.16 3.22
N ILE A 44 1.18 9.36 3.42
CA ILE A 44 -0.10 9.78 2.86
C ILE A 44 0.09 10.01 1.36
N LEU A 45 1.20 10.66 0.97
CA LEU A 45 1.57 10.86 -0.43
C LEU A 45 1.78 9.52 -1.16
N GLU A 46 2.47 8.56 -0.53
CA GLU A 46 2.64 7.18 -1.03
C GLU A 46 1.26 6.50 -1.22
N THR A 47 0.36 6.65 -0.25
CA THR A 47 -0.99 6.06 -0.31
C THR A 47 -1.80 6.62 -1.47
N HIS A 48 -1.80 7.95 -1.65
CA HIS A 48 -2.51 8.62 -2.73
C HIS A 48 -1.93 8.26 -4.11
N LEU A 49 -0.61 8.34 -4.27
CA LEU A 49 0.05 7.99 -5.52
C LEU A 49 -0.13 6.50 -5.87
N GLY A 50 -0.05 5.62 -4.86
CA GLY A 50 -0.34 4.20 -5.04
C GLY A 50 -1.78 3.94 -5.48
N TRP A 51 -2.73 4.76 -5.04
CA TRP A 51 -4.11 4.66 -5.50
C TRP A 51 -4.27 5.11 -6.95
N ALA A 52 -3.68 6.24 -7.31
CA ALA A 52 -3.63 6.69 -8.70
C ALA A 52 -3.00 5.62 -9.61
N ALA A 53 -1.87 5.04 -9.19
CA ALA A 53 -1.20 3.94 -9.89
C ALA A 53 -2.12 2.77 -10.19
N LYS A 54 -2.89 2.33 -9.19
CA LYS A 54 -3.85 1.24 -9.37
C LYS A 54 -4.98 1.63 -10.32
N GLY A 55 -5.57 2.81 -10.14
CA GLY A 55 -6.68 3.28 -10.96
C GLY A 55 -6.29 3.47 -12.43
N LEU A 56 -5.09 4.00 -12.70
CA LEU A 56 -4.54 4.10 -14.05
C LEU A 56 -4.36 2.71 -14.68
N GLY A 57 -3.85 1.74 -13.93
CA GLY A 57 -3.72 0.35 -14.42
C GLY A 57 -5.08 -0.27 -14.75
N GLN A 58 -6.09 -0.07 -13.90
CA GLN A 58 -7.46 -0.53 -14.17
C GLN A 58 -8.04 0.11 -15.43
N LYS A 59 -7.79 1.40 -15.65
CA LYS A 59 -8.22 2.12 -16.87
C LYS A 59 -7.55 1.56 -18.13
N ILE A 60 -6.25 1.27 -18.07
CA ILE A 60 -5.52 0.61 -19.17
C ILE A 60 -6.12 -0.79 -19.43
N GLY A 61 -6.36 -1.57 -18.36
CA GLY A 61 -6.98 -2.89 -18.47
C GLY A 61 -8.38 -2.87 -19.09
N GLN A 62 -9.18 -1.84 -18.79
CA GLN A 62 -10.49 -1.63 -19.42
C GLN A 62 -10.37 -1.35 -20.92
N LEU A 63 -9.42 -0.51 -21.34
CA LEU A 63 -9.16 -0.23 -22.76
C LEU A 63 -8.70 -1.49 -23.51
N LEU A 64 -7.84 -2.31 -22.90
CA LEU A 64 -7.43 -3.58 -23.45
C LEU A 64 -8.60 -4.55 -23.63
N LYS A 65 -9.48 -4.67 -22.62
CA LYS A 65 -10.67 -5.54 -22.68
C LYS A 65 -11.70 -5.07 -23.70
N ALA A 66 -11.83 -3.75 -23.87
CA ALA A 66 -12.71 -3.14 -24.86
C ALA A 66 -12.19 -3.26 -26.30
N GLN A 67 -10.98 -3.80 -26.51
CA GLN A 67 -10.30 -3.83 -27.81
C GLN A 67 -10.28 -2.43 -28.47
N SER A 68 -10.04 -1.40 -27.65
CA SER A 68 -9.98 -0.01 -28.11
C SER A 68 -8.90 0.18 -29.16
N GLN A 69 -9.03 1.25 -29.96
CA GLN A 69 -8.05 1.55 -30.99
C GLN A 69 -6.67 1.79 -30.35
N ILE A 70 -5.61 1.41 -31.05
CA ILE A 70 -4.24 1.58 -30.54
C ILE A 70 -3.92 3.05 -30.25
N ALA A 71 -4.56 3.96 -30.98
CA ALA A 71 -4.49 5.40 -30.78
C ALA A 71 -4.96 5.81 -29.37
N ASP A 72 -6.01 5.17 -28.84
CA ASP A 72 -6.54 5.45 -27.50
C ASP A 72 -5.56 4.97 -26.42
N LEU A 73 -4.94 3.80 -26.62
CA LEU A 73 -3.90 3.28 -25.73
C LEU A 73 -2.68 4.21 -25.71
N ARG A 74 -2.17 4.60 -26.88
CA ARG A 74 -1.05 5.55 -26.98
C ARG A 74 -1.38 6.90 -26.36
N LYS A 75 -2.61 7.41 -26.56
CA LYS A 75 -3.07 8.64 -25.92
C LYS A 75 -3.11 8.50 -24.39
N ALA A 76 -3.61 7.37 -23.88
CA ALA A 76 -3.62 7.11 -22.44
C ALA A 76 -2.21 7.05 -21.86
N LEU A 77 -1.29 6.33 -22.52
CA LEU A 77 0.12 6.26 -22.12
C LEU A 77 0.78 7.64 -22.17
N GLY A 78 0.54 8.43 -23.21
CA GLY A 78 1.06 9.80 -23.33
C GLY A 78 0.59 10.70 -22.18
N LEU A 79 -0.68 10.60 -21.78
CA LEU A 79 -1.20 11.35 -20.63
C LEU A 79 -0.60 10.88 -19.30
N ILE A 80 -0.20 9.62 -19.18
CA ILE A 80 0.35 9.05 -17.95
C ILE A 80 1.85 9.36 -17.82
N TYR A 81 2.63 9.16 -18.88
CA TYR A 81 4.08 9.28 -18.86
C TYR A 81 4.58 10.69 -19.16
N ASN A 82 3.87 11.46 -20.00
CA ASN A 82 4.37 12.73 -20.55
C ASN A 82 3.62 13.96 -20.01
N SER A 83 2.77 13.82 -18.99
CA SER A 83 2.10 14.97 -18.35
C SER A 83 2.99 15.72 -17.36
N SER A 84 4.01 15.07 -16.81
CA SER A 84 4.87 15.61 -15.75
C SER A 84 6.20 14.86 -15.70
N GLY A 85 7.26 15.54 -15.29
CA GLY A 85 8.60 14.94 -15.17
C GLY A 85 9.33 14.79 -16.50
N LYS A 86 10.13 13.72 -16.62
CA LYS A 86 10.93 13.46 -17.82
C LYS A 86 10.05 12.81 -18.91
N PRO A 87 10.01 13.37 -20.13
CA PRO A 87 9.25 12.78 -21.22
C PRO A 87 9.89 11.45 -21.65
N GLU A 88 9.05 10.45 -21.88
CA GLU A 88 9.40 9.16 -22.45
C GLU A 88 9.00 9.11 -23.94
N ASP A 89 9.84 8.49 -24.76
CA ASP A 89 9.59 8.30 -26.19
C ASP A 89 8.69 7.08 -26.41
N LEU A 90 7.39 7.35 -26.55
CA LEU A 90 6.37 6.34 -26.86
C LEU A 90 6.16 6.16 -28.36
N ASP A 91 6.65 7.09 -29.19
CA ASP A 91 6.48 7.06 -30.64
C ASP A 91 7.43 6.04 -31.29
N GLY A 92 8.57 5.78 -30.65
CA GLY A 92 9.50 4.72 -31.05
C GLY A 92 8.99 3.28 -30.83
N LEU A 93 7.91 3.08 -30.07
CA LEU A 93 7.35 1.75 -29.81
C LEU A 93 6.45 1.30 -30.95
N SER A 94 6.60 0.05 -31.38
CA SER A 94 5.67 -0.61 -32.29
C SER A 94 4.32 -0.89 -31.61
N ASP A 95 3.30 -1.13 -32.43
CA ASP A 95 1.95 -1.44 -31.94
C ASP A 95 1.91 -2.70 -31.06
N ALA A 96 2.71 -3.72 -31.40
CA ALA A 96 2.84 -4.93 -30.59
C ALA A 96 3.47 -4.63 -29.22
N GLU A 97 4.50 -3.79 -29.17
CA GLU A 97 5.17 -3.39 -27.93
C GLU A 97 4.27 -2.52 -27.04
N VAL A 98 3.44 -1.66 -27.63
CA VAL A 98 2.44 -0.87 -26.88
C VAL A 98 1.42 -1.78 -26.20
N ILE A 99 0.94 -2.82 -26.90
CA ILE A 99 0.00 -3.78 -26.32
C ILE A 99 0.67 -4.56 -25.18
N ASP A 100 1.89 -5.05 -25.40
CA ASP A 100 2.66 -5.78 -24.37
C ASP A 100 2.92 -4.91 -23.13
N LEU A 101 3.30 -3.65 -23.34
CA LEU A 101 3.46 -2.68 -22.24
C LEU A 101 2.14 -2.49 -21.49
N CYS A 102 1.03 -2.26 -22.18
CA CYS A 102 -0.29 -2.10 -21.55
C CYS A 102 -0.69 -3.33 -20.73
N GLN A 103 -0.38 -4.55 -21.19
CA GLN A 103 -0.66 -5.79 -20.47
C GLN A 103 0.10 -5.86 -19.14
N HIS A 104 1.36 -5.42 -19.12
CA HIS A 104 2.15 -5.32 -17.89
C HIS A 104 1.60 -4.25 -16.94
N LEU A 105 1.03 -3.17 -17.47
CA LEU A 105 0.50 -2.04 -16.69
C LEU A 105 -0.92 -2.25 -16.14
N GLU A 106 -1.68 -3.26 -16.60
CA GLU A 106 -3.07 -3.51 -16.15
C GLU A 106 -3.17 -3.64 -14.61
N LYS A 107 -2.15 -4.21 -13.97
CA LYS A 107 -2.17 -4.42 -12.50
C LYS A 107 -1.94 -3.13 -11.71
N GLY A 108 -1.39 -2.11 -12.34
CA GLY A 108 -1.03 -0.82 -11.75
C GLY A 108 0.19 -0.21 -12.46
N VAL A 109 0.16 1.10 -12.70
CA VAL A 109 1.27 1.82 -13.33
C VAL A 109 2.39 2.04 -12.30
N PRO A 110 3.63 1.54 -12.54
CA PRO A 110 4.73 1.78 -11.63
C PRO A 110 5.18 3.23 -11.72
N PHE A 111 5.24 3.91 -10.57
CA PHE A 111 5.81 5.25 -10.46
C PHE A 111 7.19 5.21 -9.80
N ALA A 112 8.06 6.11 -10.25
CA ALA A 112 9.34 6.38 -9.63
C ALA A 112 9.34 7.82 -9.10
N THR A 113 9.53 7.99 -7.79
CA THR A 113 9.68 9.30 -7.15
C THR A 113 11.07 9.40 -6.52
N PRO A 114 12.03 10.10 -7.14
CA PRO A 114 13.35 10.35 -6.58
C PRO A 114 13.29 10.97 -5.17
N VAL A 115 14.32 10.73 -4.36
CA VAL A 115 14.35 11.13 -2.93
C VAL A 115 14.33 12.66 -2.75
N PHE A 116 14.87 13.43 -3.70
CA PHE A 116 15.00 14.88 -3.63
C PHE A 116 14.30 15.63 -4.76
N ASP A 117 13.67 14.89 -5.69
CA ASP A 117 12.96 15.42 -6.85
C ASP A 117 11.72 14.54 -7.09
N GLY A 118 10.93 14.40 -6.04
CA GLY A 118 9.77 13.50 -6.01
C GLY A 118 8.51 14.18 -6.57
N ALA A 119 7.49 13.36 -6.81
CA ALA A 119 6.19 13.85 -7.27
C ALA A 119 5.62 14.88 -6.28
N THR A 120 5.26 16.05 -6.80
CA THR A 120 4.59 17.11 -6.07
C THR A 120 3.14 16.74 -5.76
N GLU A 121 2.55 17.39 -4.77
CA GLU A 121 1.12 17.18 -4.44
C GLU A 121 0.20 17.50 -5.64
N GLY A 122 0.56 18.51 -6.44
CA GLY A 122 -0.18 18.88 -7.65
C GLY A 122 -0.20 17.75 -8.68
N GLU A 123 0.94 17.12 -8.92
CA GLU A 123 1.08 15.98 -9.85
C GLU A 123 0.31 14.75 -9.34
N ILE A 124 0.40 14.42 -8.05
CA ILE A 124 -0.35 13.31 -7.46
C ILE A 124 -1.86 13.53 -7.63
N LYS A 125 -2.34 14.75 -7.39
CA LYS A 125 -3.76 15.12 -7.59
C LYS A 125 -4.19 15.00 -9.05
N ALA A 126 -3.33 15.39 -9.99
CA ALA A 126 -3.59 15.24 -11.42
C ALA A 126 -3.67 13.76 -11.83
N MET A 127 -2.80 12.91 -11.27
CA MET A 127 -2.82 11.47 -11.53
C MET A 127 -4.07 10.78 -10.95
N LEU A 128 -4.52 11.19 -9.75
CA LEU A 128 -5.80 10.74 -9.20
C LEU A 128 -6.96 11.10 -10.13
N GLU A 129 -7.00 12.34 -10.60
CA GLU A 129 -8.04 12.81 -11.52
C GLU A 129 -8.02 12.05 -12.86
N LEU A 130 -6.82 11.81 -13.41
CA LEU A 130 -6.65 11.01 -14.63
C LEU A 130 -7.15 9.56 -14.47
N ALA A 131 -7.00 9.01 -13.27
CA ALA A 131 -7.51 7.70 -12.87
C ALA A 131 -9.02 7.68 -12.58
N GLY A 132 -9.71 8.82 -12.62
CA GLY A 132 -11.13 8.94 -12.26
C GLY A 132 -11.39 8.92 -10.75
N LEU A 133 -10.38 9.22 -9.95
CA LEU A 133 -10.42 9.21 -8.48
C LEU A 133 -10.51 10.64 -7.91
N PRO A 134 -11.05 10.82 -6.68
CA PRO A 134 -11.15 12.14 -6.08
C PRO A 134 -9.77 12.72 -5.77
N ARG A 135 -9.58 14.01 -6.09
CA ARG A 135 -8.33 14.74 -5.82
C ARG A 135 -7.95 14.81 -4.34
N SER A 136 -8.90 14.56 -3.43
CA SER A 136 -8.62 14.50 -1.99
C SER A 136 -7.88 13.21 -1.58
N GLY A 137 -7.94 12.15 -2.39
CA GLY A 137 -7.51 10.81 -1.98
C GLY A 137 -8.41 10.18 -0.90
N GLN A 138 -9.61 10.72 -0.71
CA GLN A 138 -10.56 10.29 0.32
C GLN A 138 -11.90 9.91 -0.28
N ILE A 139 -12.51 8.84 0.24
CA ILE A 139 -13.84 8.36 -0.13
C ILE A 139 -14.64 7.94 1.11
N HIS A 140 -15.96 7.87 0.96
CA HIS A 140 -16.79 7.24 1.98
C HIS A 140 -16.63 5.73 1.89
N LEU A 141 -16.38 5.11 3.04
CA LEU A 141 -16.40 3.67 3.20
C LEU A 141 -17.62 3.29 4.02
N HIS A 142 -18.02 2.03 3.90
CA HIS A 142 -19.10 1.42 4.67
C HIS A 142 -18.52 0.44 5.68
N ASP A 143 -19.12 0.35 6.88
CA ASP A 143 -18.79 -0.65 7.89
C ASP A 143 -19.25 -2.04 7.40
N GLY A 144 -18.33 -3.00 7.33
CA GLY A 144 -18.64 -4.38 6.92
C GLY A 144 -19.66 -5.09 7.82
N ARG A 145 -19.75 -4.69 9.10
CA ARG A 145 -20.63 -5.32 10.09
C ARG A 145 -22.05 -4.79 10.07
N THR A 146 -22.22 -3.48 9.87
CA THR A 146 -23.54 -2.83 9.93
C THR A 146 -24.07 -2.45 8.55
N GLY A 147 -23.18 -2.22 7.58
CA GLY A 147 -23.48 -1.68 6.25
C GLY A 147 -23.57 -0.15 6.20
N ASP A 148 -23.52 0.51 7.35
CA ASP A 148 -23.65 1.97 7.43
C ASP A 148 -22.42 2.66 6.85
N ALA A 149 -22.64 3.80 6.19
CA ALA A 149 -21.54 4.65 5.74
C ALA A 149 -20.87 5.32 6.96
N PHE A 150 -19.55 5.48 6.94
CA PHE A 150 -18.88 6.30 7.94
C PHE A 150 -19.27 7.78 7.80
N ASP A 151 -19.34 8.48 8.93
CA ASP A 151 -19.71 9.90 9.02
C ASP A 151 -18.76 10.84 8.23
N ARG A 152 -17.52 10.39 7.99
CA ARG A 152 -16.50 11.18 7.31
C ARG A 152 -15.80 10.34 6.26
N ALA A 153 -15.41 10.99 5.16
CA ALA A 153 -14.54 10.40 4.17
C ALA A 153 -13.19 10.00 4.78
N VAL A 154 -12.67 8.86 4.34
CA VAL A 154 -11.44 8.24 4.85
C VAL A 154 -10.42 8.19 3.71
N THR A 155 -9.15 8.41 4.04
CA THR A 155 -8.04 8.24 3.07
C THR A 155 -7.90 6.76 2.73
N VAL A 156 -7.96 6.45 1.43
CA VAL A 156 -7.81 5.11 0.89
C VAL A 156 -6.71 5.11 -0.15
N GLY A 157 -6.00 4.01 -0.28
CA GLY A 157 -5.03 3.83 -1.33
C GLY A 157 -4.11 2.66 -1.10
N TYR A 158 -3.02 2.62 -1.85
CA TYR A 158 -2.07 1.52 -1.81
C TYR A 158 -0.77 1.97 -1.16
N MET A 159 -0.39 1.28 -0.09
CA MET A 159 0.87 1.50 0.61
C MET A 159 1.74 0.26 0.50
N HIS A 160 3.03 0.44 0.21
CA HIS A 160 3.95 -0.67 0.16
C HIS A 160 4.36 -1.10 1.59
N MET A 161 3.94 -2.30 2.00
CA MET A 161 4.23 -2.86 3.31
C MET A 161 5.29 -3.97 3.25
N LEU A 162 6.10 -4.05 4.31
CA LEU A 162 7.15 -5.06 4.46
C LEU A 162 6.91 -5.88 5.74
N LYS A 163 7.05 -7.20 5.62
CA LYS A 163 7.09 -8.11 6.77
C LYS A 163 8.53 -8.21 7.29
N LEU A 164 8.75 -7.75 8.52
CA LEU A 164 10.07 -7.86 9.16
C LEU A 164 10.29 -9.27 9.72
N HIS A 165 11.56 -9.70 9.82
CA HIS A 165 11.96 -10.99 10.39
C HIS A 165 11.67 -11.17 11.89
N HIS A 166 11.10 -10.16 12.54
CA HIS A 166 10.75 -10.22 13.97
C HIS A 166 9.44 -10.99 14.18
N LEU A 167 9.48 -12.31 13.98
CA LEU A 167 8.32 -13.18 14.13
C LEU A 167 8.02 -13.45 15.62
N VAL A 168 6.74 -13.61 15.93
CA VAL A 168 6.28 -13.91 17.30
C VAL A 168 6.78 -15.29 17.74
N ASP A 169 6.82 -16.27 16.84
CA ASP A 169 7.28 -17.64 17.13
C ASP A 169 8.72 -17.67 17.66
N ASP A 170 9.58 -16.81 17.12
CA ASP A 170 10.96 -16.68 17.57
C ASP A 170 11.05 -16.03 18.96
N LYS A 171 10.08 -15.19 19.30
CA LYS A 171 10.03 -14.41 20.56
C LYS A 171 9.22 -15.07 21.67
N MET A 172 8.37 -16.04 21.35
CA MET A 172 7.59 -16.77 22.36
C MET A 172 8.54 -17.63 23.19
N HIS A 173 8.60 -17.36 24.49
CA HIS A 173 9.37 -18.12 25.47
C HIS A 173 8.57 -18.19 26.76
N ALA A 174 8.26 -19.39 27.20
CA ALA A 174 7.60 -19.65 28.47
C ALA A 174 8.41 -20.70 29.24
N ARG A 175 8.56 -20.51 30.55
CA ARG A 175 9.29 -21.41 31.44
C ARG A 175 8.42 -21.72 32.67
N SER A 176 8.20 -23.01 32.93
CA SER A 176 7.61 -23.50 34.19
C SER A 176 8.69 -23.94 35.18
N THR A 177 9.60 -24.83 34.76
CA THR A 177 10.77 -25.32 35.52
C THR A 177 11.95 -25.55 34.58
N GLY A 178 13.20 -25.42 35.04
CA GLY A 178 14.37 -25.62 34.18
C GLY A 178 15.70 -25.60 34.94
N PRO A 179 16.83 -25.77 34.24
CA PRO A 179 18.16 -25.85 34.85
C PRO A 179 18.55 -24.57 35.58
N TYR A 180 19.34 -24.74 36.63
CA TYR A 180 19.89 -23.67 37.47
C TYR A 180 21.41 -23.59 37.32
N SER A 181 21.95 -22.39 37.44
CA SER A 181 23.37 -22.12 37.51
C SER A 181 23.96 -22.80 38.74
N LEU A 182 25.02 -23.60 38.55
CA LEU A 182 25.72 -24.30 39.64
C LEU A 182 26.36 -23.34 40.66
N VAL A 183 26.68 -22.11 40.23
CA VAL A 183 27.35 -21.11 41.09
C VAL A 183 26.35 -20.25 41.83
N THR A 184 25.37 -19.69 41.12
CA THR A 184 24.44 -18.69 41.68
C THR A 184 23.13 -19.29 42.15
N GLN A 185 22.86 -20.56 41.85
CA GLN A 185 21.56 -21.22 42.07
C GLN A 185 20.39 -20.40 41.48
N GLN A 186 20.67 -19.59 40.46
CA GLN A 186 19.67 -18.85 39.71
C GLN A 186 19.30 -19.62 38.43
N PRO A 187 18.06 -19.46 37.92
CA PRO A 187 17.71 -19.90 36.59
C PRO A 187 18.76 -19.52 35.55
N LEU A 188 19.09 -20.43 34.62
CA LEU A 188 19.93 -20.08 33.47
C LEU A 188 19.28 -18.94 32.66
N GLY A 189 20.06 -18.25 31.82
CA GLY A 189 19.58 -17.12 31.01
C GLY A 189 19.35 -17.52 29.55
N GLY A 190 18.33 -16.95 28.92
CA GLY A 190 18.09 -17.06 27.48
C GLY A 190 17.26 -18.28 27.03
N LYS A 191 16.59 -18.14 25.88
CA LYS A 191 15.67 -19.15 25.29
C LYS A 191 16.37 -20.49 25.06
N ALA A 192 17.60 -20.47 24.56
CA ALA A 192 18.39 -21.66 24.25
C ALA A 192 18.68 -22.57 25.46
N GLN A 193 18.61 -22.03 26.69
CA GLN A 193 18.89 -22.77 27.92
C GLN A 193 17.64 -23.00 28.77
N PHE A 194 16.44 -22.81 28.20
CA PHE A 194 15.19 -22.75 28.98
C PHE A 194 15.30 -21.81 30.18
N GLY A 195 15.97 -20.68 29.96
CA GLY A 195 16.32 -19.74 31.01
C GLY A 195 15.14 -18.94 31.53
N GLY A 196 15.23 -18.49 32.79
CA GLY A 196 14.23 -17.60 33.39
C GLY A 196 14.38 -16.16 32.90
N GLN A 197 13.32 -15.38 33.02
CA GLN A 197 13.40 -13.94 32.79
C GLN A 197 14.18 -13.29 33.95
N ARG A 198 15.20 -12.47 33.62
CA ARG A 198 15.88 -11.66 34.63
C ARG A 198 14.94 -10.53 35.03
N SER A 199 14.50 -10.53 36.29
CA SER A 199 13.78 -9.43 36.94
C SER A 199 14.76 -8.42 37.51
#